data_AF-A0A2H5WEQ0-F1
#
_entry.id   AF-A0A2H5WEQ0-F1
#
_cell.length_a   1.000
_cell.length_b   1.000
_cell.length_c   1.000
_cell.angle_alpha   90.00
_cell.angle_beta   90.00
_cell.angle_gamma   90.00
#
_symmetry.space_group_name_H-M   'P 1'
#
loop_
_entity.id
_entity.type
_entity.pdbx_description
1 polymer ?
#
loop_
_entity_poly.entity_id
_entity_poly.type
_entity_poly.pdbx_seq_one_letter_code
_entity_poly.pdbx_strand_id
1 'polypeptide(L)'
;MPRSSLGRFLLVVVPMFAVAIGLVVAYLVLRPTIRRNAAILVTSKLEVVRGVVEEIRRADGSLAAATAERLDAVAPEDLGFAPADVASTEPLVVSVLATDGSWTGAARADSGACYFLRVLRSGEVERGTIPGSDCTARAASAAPAPGWPEL
;
A
#
# COMPACT_ATOMS: atom_id res chain seq x y z
N MET A 1 46.28 -41.11 5.73
CA MET A 1 45.24 -40.10 6.09
C MET A 1 44.95 -39.24 4.87
N PRO A 2 43.76 -39.34 4.28
CA PRO A 2 43.48 -38.75 2.96
C PRO A 2 43.27 -37.24 3.09
N ARG A 3 44.28 -36.45 2.70
CA ARG A 3 44.23 -34.98 2.62
C ARG A 3 43.50 -34.44 1.37
N SER A 4 43.03 -35.32 0.47
CA SER A 4 42.47 -34.92 -0.84
C SER A 4 40.98 -34.58 -0.82
N SER A 5 40.21 -35.01 0.19
CA SER A 5 38.77 -34.73 0.25
C SER A 5 38.47 -33.30 0.71
N LEU A 6 39.26 -32.75 1.64
CA LEU A 6 39.06 -31.42 2.21
C LEU A 6 39.24 -30.30 1.15
N GLY A 7 40.28 -30.42 0.32
CA GLY A 7 40.59 -29.44 -0.72
C GLY A 7 39.55 -29.39 -1.84
N ARG A 8 38.99 -30.55 -2.24
CA ARG A 8 37.88 -30.62 -3.20
C ARG A 8 36.56 -30.12 -2.63
N PHE A 9 36.31 -30.35 -1.34
CA PHE A 9 35.11 -29.86 -0.66
C PHE A 9 35.13 -28.33 -0.54
N LEU A 10 36.26 -27.75 -0.13
CA LEU A 10 36.47 -26.29 -0.09
C LEU A 10 36.32 -25.62 -1.47
N LEU A 11 36.75 -26.30 -2.54
CA LEU A 11 36.65 -25.81 -3.92
C LEU A 11 35.20 -25.63 -4.41
N VAL A 12 34.25 -26.36 -3.83
CA VAL A 12 32.82 -26.26 -4.17
C VAL A 12 32.07 -25.38 -3.19
N VAL A 13 32.41 -25.46 -1.90
CA VAL A 13 31.73 -24.73 -0.83
C VAL A 13 31.98 -23.22 -0.94
N VAL A 14 33.22 -22.78 -1.21
CA VAL A 14 33.55 -21.36 -1.31
C VAL A 14 32.78 -20.63 -2.42
N PRO A 15 32.74 -21.09 -3.68
CA PRO A 15 31.96 -20.42 -4.71
C PRO A 15 30.45 -20.49 -4.45
N MET A 16 29.94 -21.57 -3.84
CA MET A 16 28.53 -21.67 -3.45
C MET A 16 28.15 -20.61 -2.40
N PHE A 17 28.98 -20.41 -1.38
CA PHE A 17 28.78 -19.35 -0.39
C PHE A 17 28.94 -17.96 -1.02
N ALA A 18 29.89 -17.77 -1.93
CA ALA A 18 30.03 -16.50 -2.65
C ALA A 18 28.79 -16.16 -3.48
N VAL A 19 28.20 -17.15 -4.17
CA VAL A 19 26.93 -16.98 -4.90
C VAL A 19 25.78 -16.70 -3.93
N ALA A 20 25.68 -17.43 -2.81
CA ALA A 20 24.64 -17.21 -1.81
C ALA A 20 24.72 -15.80 -1.20
N ILE A 21 25.92 -15.35 -0.83
CA ILE A 21 26.16 -13.99 -0.33
C ILE A 21 25.86 -12.96 -1.42
N GLY A 22 26.28 -13.21 -2.66
CA GLY A 22 25.96 -12.36 -3.81
C GLY A 22 24.45 -12.20 -4.00
N LEU A 23 23.69 -13.28 -3.87
CA LEU A 23 22.22 -13.25 -3.94
C LEU A 23 21.62 -12.48 -2.76
N VAL A 24 22.13 -12.66 -1.54
CA VAL A 24 21.67 -11.89 -0.37
C VAL A 24 21.94 -10.40 -0.53
N VAL A 25 23.14 -10.03 -1.00
CA VAL A 25 23.50 -8.62 -1.24
C VAL A 25 22.65 -8.04 -2.36
N ALA A 26 22.49 -8.75 -3.47
CA ALA A 26 21.62 -8.34 -4.56
C ALA A 26 20.17 -8.16 -4.07
N TYR A 27 19.65 -9.08 -3.25
CA TYR A 27 18.33 -8.97 -2.65
C TYR A 27 18.21 -7.75 -1.74
N LEU A 28 19.20 -7.48 -0.87
CA LEU A 28 19.21 -6.31 0.00
C LEU A 28 19.24 -4.99 -0.78
N VAL A 29 19.98 -4.93 -1.89
CA VAL A 29 20.05 -3.77 -2.78
C VAL A 29 18.76 -3.59 -3.60
N LEU A 30 18.12 -4.67 -4.04
CA LEU A 30 16.86 -4.59 -4.80
C LEU A 30 15.62 -4.37 -3.92
N ARG A 31 15.68 -4.72 -2.64
CA ARG A 31 14.58 -4.57 -1.67
C ARG A 31 13.94 -3.16 -1.66
N PRO A 32 14.69 -2.04 -1.63
CA PRO A 32 14.10 -0.71 -1.73
C PRO A 32 13.38 -0.48 -3.06
N THR A 33 13.94 -0.94 -4.18
CA THR A 33 13.35 -0.78 -5.52
C THR A 33 12.03 -1.53 -5.67
N ILE A 34 11.96 -2.77 -5.18
CA ILE A 34 10.72 -3.59 -5.21
C ILE A 34 9.62 -2.92 -4.37
N ARG A 35 9.97 -2.36 -3.21
CA ARG A 35 9.01 -1.64 -2.35
C ARG A 35 8.49 -0.37 -3.00
N ARG A 36 9.35 0.40 -3.68
CA ARG A 36 8.98 1.63 -4.38
C ARG A 36 8.00 1.36 -5.52
N ASN A 37 8.27 0.37 -6.35
CA ASN A 37 7.38 0.02 -7.46
C ASN A 37 5.99 -0.42 -6.99
N ALA A 38 5.91 -1.20 -5.90
CA ALA A 38 4.64 -1.63 -5.32
C ALA A 38 3.82 -0.46 -4.73
N ALA A 39 4.49 0.61 -4.27
CA ALA A 39 3.83 1.76 -3.68
C ALA A 39 3.21 2.69 -4.75
N ILE A 40 3.86 2.85 -5.91
CA ILE A 40 3.43 3.76 -6.98
C ILE A 40 2.00 3.48 -7.46
N LEU A 41 1.67 2.20 -7.66
CA LEU A 41 0.34 1.80 -8.14
C LEU A 41 -0.74 2.23 -7.14
N VAL A 42 -0.55 1.91 -5.87
CA VAL A 42 -1.53 2.19 -4.81
C VAL A 42 -1.67 3.68 -4.56
N THR A 43 -0.56 4.42 -4.48
CA THR A 43 -0.60 5.87 -4.25
C THR A 43 -1.26 6.61 -5.41
N SER A 44 -0.95 6.22 -6.65
CA SER A 44 -1.62 6.77 -7.84
C SER A 44 -3.12 6.49 -7.82
N LYS A 45 -3.54 5.27 -7.47
CA LYS A 45 -4.97 4.91 -7.37
C LYS A 45 -5.69 5.68 -6.27
N LEU A 46 -5.08 5.85 -5.10
CA LEU A 46 -5.66 6.67 -4.02
C LEU A 46 -5.86 8.14 -4.45
N GLU A 47 -4.98 8.69 -5.29
CA GLU A 47 -5.17 10.04 -5.85
C GLU A 47 -6.29 10.09 -6.90
N VAL A 48 -6.46 9.04 -7.72
CA VAL A 48 -7.61 8.94 -8.64
C VAL A 48 -8.92 8.89 -7.85
N VAL A 49 -9.00 8.03 -6.84
CA VAL A 49 -10.19 7.91 -5.96
C VAL A 49 -10.47 9.23 -5.25
N ARG A 50 -9.45 9.93 -4.76
CA ARG A 50 -9.60 11.28 -4.20
C ARG A 50 -10.29 12.23 -5.18
N GLY A 51 -9.92 12.20 -6.46
CA GLY A 51 -10.56 13.01 -7.50
C GLY A 51 -12.07 12.76 -7.58
N VAL A 52 -12.48 11.48 -7.54
CA VAL A 52 -13.88 11.04 -7.55
C VAL A 52 -14.61 11.45 -6.27
N VAL A 53 -13.99 11.26 -5.10
CA VAL A 53 -14.54 11.69 -3.79
C VAL A 53 -14.80 13.20 -3.78
N GLU A 54 -13.89 13.99 -4.34
CA GLU A 54 -14.05 15.44 -4.46
C GLU A 54 -15.17 15.85 -5.41
N GLU A 55 -15.41 15.06 -6.46
CA GLU A 55 -16.55 15.25 -7.36
C GLU A 55 -17.87 14.94 -6.66
N ILE A 56 -17.96 13.82 -5.95
CA ILE A 56 -19.12 13.46 -5.11
C ILE A 56 -19.37 14.55 -4.06
N ARG A 57 -18.32 15.01 -3.36
CA ARG A 57 -18.44 16.10 -2.38
C ARG A 57 -19.01 17.37 -3.00
N ARG A 58 -18.59 17.72 -4.23
CA ARG A 58 -19.10 18.90 -4.94
C ARG A 58 -20.54 18.73 -5.41
N ALA A 59 -20.94 17.52 -5.82
CA ALA A 59 -22.29 17.22 -6.27
C ALA A 59 -23.29 17.13 -5.11
N ASP A 60 -22.93 16.40 -4.05
CA ASP A 60 -23.83 16.06 -2.94
C ASP A 60 -23.63 16.97 -1.71
N GLY A 61 -22.58 17.79 -1.70
CA GLY A 61 -22.27 18.72 -0.61
C GLY A 61 -21.65 18.08 0.64
N SER A 62 -21.44 16.76 0.66
CA SER A 62 -20.84 16.05 1.80
C SER A 62 -19.86 14.97 1.38
N LEU A 63 -18.81 14.78 2.20
CA LEU A 63 -17.89 13.64 2.11
C LEU A 63 -18.56 12.32 2.53
N ALA A 64 -19.62 12.38 3.34
CA ALA A 64 -20.37 11.19 3.77
C ALA A 64 -21.07 10.47 2.59
N ALA A 65 -21.35 11.19 1.50
CA ALA A 65 -21.96 10.61 0.31
C ALA A 65 -20.99 9.72 -0.49
N ALA A 66 -19.67 9.87 -0.30
CA ALA A 66 -18.66 9.06 -0.98
C ALA A 66 -18.45 7.69 -0.32
N THR A 67 -19.54 6.94 -0.14
CA THR A 67 -19.53 5.57 0.40
C THR A 67 -18.87 4.59 -0.59
N ALA A 68 -18.54 3.38 -0.11
CA ALA A 68 -18.00 2.34 -0.98
C ALA A 68 -18.94 2.03 -2.16
N GLU A 69 -20.24 1.90 -1.89
CA GLU A 69 -21.26 1.59 -2.89
C GLU A 69 -21.43 2.75 -3.89
N ARG A 70 -21.33 3.99 -3.42
CA ARG A 70 -21.41 5.16 -4.30
C ARG A 70 -20.19 5.22 -5.21
N LEU A 71 -19.01 4.93 -4.67
CA LEU A 71 -17.74 4.89 -5.43
C LEU A 71 -17.74 3.76 -6.46
N ASP A 72 -18.20 2.55 -6.11
CA ASP A 72 -18.36 1.43 -7.07
C ASP A 72 -19.22 1.82 -8.29
N ALA A 73 -20.18 2.75 -8.12
CA ALA A 73 -21.08 3.17 -9.20
C ALA A 73 -20.50 4.26 -10.12
N VAL A 74 -19.47 5.01 -9.70
CA VAL A 74 -18.97 6.19 -10.44
C VAL A 74 -17.48 6.16 -10.71
N ALA A 75 -16.71 5.36 -9.98
CA ALA A 75 -15.30 5.20 -10.19
C ALA A 75 -15.02 4.28 -11.41
N PRO A 76 -13.79 4.31 -11.96
CA PRO A 76 -13.35 3.36 -12.97
C PRO A 76 -13.57 1.89 -12.59
N GLU A 77 -13.95 1.05 -13.58
CA GLU A 77 -14.27 -0.38 -13.37
C GLU A 77 -13.10 -1.23 -12.87
N ASP A 78 -11.87 -0.73 -12.91
CA ASP A 78 -10.66 -1.41 -12.44
C ASP A 78 -10.35 -1.15 -10.94
N LEU A 79 -11.28 -0.52 -10.23
CA LEU A 79 -11.22 -0.26 -8.80
C LEU A 79 -12.36 -0.97 -8.08
N GLY A 80 -12.04 -1.62 -6.97
CA GLY A 80 -13.04 -2.16 -6.05
C GLY A 80 -13.09 -1.34 -4.77
N PHE A 81 -14.25 -1.27 -4.15
CA PHE A 81 -14.42 -0.61 -2.85
C PHE A 81 -14.95 -1.59 -1.80
N ALA A 82 -14.41 -1.47 -0.59
CA ALA A 82 -14.79 -2.29 0.55
C ALA A 82 -15.24 -1.40 1.71
N PRO A 83 -16.16 -1.85 2.56
CA PRO A 83 -16.60 -1.08 3.72
C PRO A 83 -15.47 -0.90 4.75
N ALA A 84 -15.66 0.04 5.66
CA ALA A 84 -14.62 0.54 6.57
C ALA A 84 -13.95 -0.51 7.47
N ASP A 85 -14.64 -1.62 7.72
CA ASP A 85 -14.19 -2.73 8.58
C ASP A 85 -13.56 -3.89 7.81
N VAL A 86 -13.65 -3.87 6.49
CA VAL A 86 -13.08 -4.90 5.63
C VAL A 86 -11.70 -4.44 5.19
N ALA A 87 -10.70 -5.27 5.48
CA ALA A 87 -9.33 -4.98 5.11
C ALA A 87 -9.16 -5.09 3.59
N SER A 88 -8.48 -4.11 3.00
CA SER A 88 -7.97 -4.21 1.64
C SER A 88 -6.98 -5.38 1.57
N THR A 89 -7.32 -6.38 0.77
CA THR A 89 -6.47 -7.55 0.52
C THR A 89 -5.60 -7.40 -0.71
N GLU A 90 -5.99 -6.53 -1.63
CA GLU A 90 -5.40 -6.36 -2.95
C GLU A 90 -5.13 -4.88 -3.26
N PRO A 91 -4.13 -4.55 -4.11
CA PRO A 91 -3.80 -3.16 -4.46
C PRO A 91 -4.92 -2.36 -5.09
N LEU A 92 -5.91 -3.05 -5.67
CA LEU A 92 -7.01 -2.43 -6.42
C LEU A 92 -8.28 -2.26 -5.59
N VAL A 93 -8.32 -2.81 -4.38
CA VAL A 93 -9.48 -2.75 -3.50
C VAL A 93 -9.21 -1.72 -2.40
N VAL A 94 -10.01 -0.65 -2.36
CA VAL A 94 -9.88 0.41 -1.35
C VAL A 94 -10.91 0.19 -0.25
N SER A 95 -10.46 0.02 0.99
CA SER A 95 -11.33 0.11 2.16
C SER A 95 -11.72 1.57 2.38
N VAL A 96 -13.00 1.85 2.56
CA VAL A 96 -13.56 3.22 2.61
C VAL A 96 -14.30 3.49 3.92
N LEU A 97 -13.99 4.64 4.52
CA LEU A 97 -14.77 5.23 5.61
C LEU A 97 -15.16 6.65 5.22
N ALA A 98 -16.44 6.85 4.93
CA ALA A 98 -17.02 8.13 4.59
C ALA A 98 -17.78 8.70 5.79
N THR A 99 -17.43 9.91 6.22
CA THR A 99 -18.14 10.65 7.26
C THR A 99 -18.30 12.10 6.84
N ASP A 100 -19.13 12.85 7.55
CA ASP A 100 -19.32 14.27 7.29
C ASP A 100 -18.05 15.12 7.59
N GLY A 101 -17.19 14.64 8.49
CA GLY A 101 -15.97 15.35 8.92
C GLY A 101 -14.73 14.99 8.10
N SER A 102 -14.66 13.76 7.60
CA SER A 102 -13.57 13.28 6.77
C SER A 102 -13.96 12.04 5.94
N TRP A 103 -13.27 11.87 4.84
CA TRP A 103 -13.27 10.64 4.05
C TRP A 103 -11.90 9.98 4.15
N THR A 104 -11.85 8.68 4.40
CA THR A 104 -10.60 7.92 4.48
C THR A 104 -10.65 6.71 3.55
N GLY A 105 -9.64 6.58 2.71
CA GLY A 105 -9.41 5.41 1.86
C GLY A 105 -8.11 4.71 2.22
N ALA A 106 -8.13 3.39 2.36
CA ALA A 106 -6.95 2.58 2.67
C ALA A 106 -6.80 1.41 1.69
N ALA A 107 -5.60 1.20 1.18
CA ALA A 107 -5.31 0.15 0.21
C ALA A 107 -3.95 -0.52 0.47
N ARG A 108 -3.89 -1.84 0.31
CA ARG A 108 -2.69 -2.63 0.56
C ARG A 108 -1.86 -2.75 -0.72
N ALA A 109 -0.60 -2.32 -0.69
CA ALA A 109 0.35 -2.56 -1.77
C ALA A 109 0.81 -4.03 -1.81
N ASP A 110 1.31 -4.49 -2.96
CA ASP A 110 1.88 -5.84 -3.12
C ASP A 110 3.05 -6.15 -2.16
N SER A 111 3.70 -5.10 -1.65
CA SER A 111 4.72 -5.22 -0.61
C SER A 111 4.17 -5.60 0.77
N GLY A 112 2.84 -5.63 0.93
CA GLY A 112 2.14 -5.83 2.19
C GLY A 112 1.92 -4.55 3.01
N ALA A 113 2.49 -3.42 2.60
CA ALA A 113 2.29 -2.14 3.29
C ALA A 113 0.90 -1.56 2.99
N CYS A 114 0.23 -1.05 4.01
CA CYS A 114 -1.05 -0.35 3.85
C CYS A 114 -0.81 1.15 3.67
N TYR A 115 -1.28 1.70 2.56
CA TYR A 115 -1.26 3.14 2.29
C TYR A 115 -2.66 3.69 2.48
N PHE A 116 -2.76 4.88 3.04
CA PHE A 116 -4.04 5.55 3.17
C PHE A 116 -3.95 7.03 2.78
N LEU A 117 -5.11 7.56 2.42
CA LEU A 117 -5.36 8.97 2.18
C LEU A 117 -6.62 9.36 2.93
N ARG A 118 -6.59 10.53 3.59
CA ARG A 118 -7.72 11.11 4.30
C ARG A 118 -7.97 12.51 3.79
N VAL A 119 -9.20 12.77 3.34
CA VAL A 119 -9.68 14.09 2.93
C VAL A 119 -10.50 14.64 4.08
N LEU A 120 -10.09 15.77 4.64
CA LEU A 120 -10.82 16.46 5.69
C LEU A 120 -11.92 17.34 5.08
N ARG A 121 -12.95 17.68 5.86
CA ARG A 121 -14.02 18.61 5.44
C ARG A 121 -13.46 19.95 4.95
N SER A 122 -12.33 20.41 5.50
CA SER A 122 -11.62 21.62 5.07
C SER A 122 -11.08 21.54 3.63
N GLY A 123 -11.02 20.34 3.04
CA GLY A 123 -10.33 20.06 1.78
C GLY A 123 -8.83 19.74 1.96
N GLU A 124 -8.32 19.77 3.19
CA GLU A 124 -6.98 19.30 3.50
C GLU A 124 -6.85 17.79 3.28
N VAL A 125 -5.70 17.35 2.79
CA VAL A 125 -5.44 15.97 2.42
C VAL A 125 -4.24 15.44 3.19
N GLU A 126 -4.51 14.49 4.06
CA GLU A 126 -3.55 13.79 4.88
C GLU A 126 -3.21 12.44 4.25
N ARG A 127 -1.93 12.05 4.31
CA ARG A 127 -1.43 10.81 3.71
C ARG A 127 -0.58 10.06 4.73
N GLY A 128 -0.64 8.74 4.72
CA GLY A 128 0.18 7.95 5.61
C GLY A 128 0.20 6.48 5.27
N THR A 129 0.86 5.73 6.13
CA THR A 129 0.94 4.27 6.05
C THR A 129 0.62 3.65 7.40
N ILE A 130 0.05 2.44 7.38
CA ILE A 130 -0.19 1.63 8.57
C ILE A 130 0.66 0.36 8.46
N PRO A 131 1.45 0.01 9.49
CA PRO A 131 2.14 -1.26 9.54
C PRO A 131 1.15 -2.41 9.84
N GLY A 132 1.33 -3.56 9.19
CA GLY A 132 0.63 -4.80 9.55
C GLY A 132 -0.55 -5.18 8.65
N SER A 133 -1.39 -6.10 9.13
CA SER A 133 -2.50 -6.71 8.38
C SER A 133 -3.76 -5.85 8.34
N ASP A 134 -3.86 -4.81 9.15
CA ASP A 134 -5.13 -4.11 9.42
C ASP A 134 -5.35 -2.97 8.42
N CYS A 135 -5.30 -3.30 7.12
CA CYS A 135 -5.47 -2.31 6.06
C CYS A 135 -6.94 -1.93 5.85
N THR A 136 -7.55 -1.42 6.90
CA THR A 136 -8.95 -0.98 6.97
C THR A 136 -9.00 0.54 7.00
N ALA A 137 -10.06 1.13 6.45
CA ALA A 137 -10.27 2.57 6.57
C ALA A 137 -10.51 2.99 8.01
N ARG A 138 -11.11 2.12 8.85
CA ARG A 138 -11.27 2.40 10.28
C ARG A 138 -9.93 2.55 10.98
N ALA A 139 -8.99 1.62 10.80
CA ALA A 139 -7.64 1.75 11.35
C ALA A 139 -6.92 2.98 10.79
N ALA A 140 -7.04 3.23 9.48
CA ALA A 140 -6.43 4.39 8.83
C ALA A 140 -6.95 5.73 9.37
N SER A 141 -8.24 5.82 9.67
CA SER A 141 -8.86 7.05 10.15
C SER A 141 -8.30 7.51 11.49
N ALA A 142 -7.83 6.58 12.32
CA ALA A 142 -7.18 6.85 13.60
C ALA A 142 -5.64 6.94 13.51
N ALA A 143 -5.05 6.59 12.37
CA ALA A 143 -3.59 6.54 12.21
C ALA A 143 -2.97 7.94 12.02
N PRO A 144 -1.75 8.17 12.53
CA PRO A 144 -0.95 9.35 12.20
C PRO A 144 -0.65 9.42 10.70
N ALA A 145 -0.65 10.62 10.14
CA ALA A 145 -0.42 10.87 8.72
C ALA A 145 0.88 11.66 8.47
N PRO A 146 2.08 11.06 8.68
CA PRO A 146 3.36 11.75 8.48
C PRO A 146 3.71 12.01 7.00
N GLY A 147 2.82 11.63 6.07
CA GLY A 147 3.09 11.55 4.64
C GLY A 147 3.38 10.12 4.19
N TRP A 148 3.34 9.91 2.88
CA TRP A 148 3.87 8.67 2.31
C TRP A 148 5.40 8.72 2.31
N PRO A 149 6.08 7.60 2.61
CA PRO A 149 7.53 7.55 2.49
C PRO A 149 7.96 7.91 1.06
N GLU A 150 9.07 8.64 0.92
CA GLU A 150 9.58 9.05 -0.38
C GLU A 150 9.73 7.86 -1.33
N LEU A 151 9.01 7.93 -2.45
CA LEU A 151 9.03 6.97 -3.56
C LEU A 151 10.36 6.99 -4.31
#